data_AF-A0A0V1B6Z8-F1
#
_entry.id   AF-A0A0V1B6Z8-F1
#
_cell.length_a   1.000
_cell.length_b   1.000
_cell.length_c   1.000
_cell.angle_alpha   90.00
_cell.angle_beta   90.00
_cell.angle_gamma   90.00
#
_symmetry.space_group_name_H-M   'P 1'
#
loop_
_entity.id
_entity.type
_entity.pdbx_description
1 polymer ?
#
loop_
_entity_poly.entity_id
_entity_poly.type
_entity_poly.pdbx_seq_one_letter_code
_entity_poly.pdbx_strand_id
1 'polypeptide(L)'
;MYLFSIFLTLFFNSAFVVLLFVVRLIYLSSLRLISIMGNAYPNFSKHDSVERSSNSILKNYLKRATDATAEELTAIIMEVVNEPDLFHFGELLDLPNVQIIRDDAKLSKYYSLLEIFAFGTYADYVAKKEHLPKFTDCMLEKIRLLSLISLTSGINTISYDILLEKLELQSFTELENLIISAFYKNLIMGRMDSSNKTLCVSYAVSRDLRREDIPVLIEKMKTWSGQCQYFYDNVIDEADKVDALKPCRFEAIHKIFEKIQKLENDNDGEEQKSADQ
;
A
#
# COMPACT_ATOMS: atom_id res chain seq x y z
N MET A 1 -56.61 -12.96 4.00
CA MET A 1 -55.65 -11.82 3.92
C MET A 1 -54.65 -11.78 5.09
N TYR A 2 -55.05 -12.11 6.33
CA TYR A 2 -54.14 -12.09 7.50
C TYR A 2 -53.01 -13.14 7.49
N LEU A 3 -53.26 -14.35 6.99
CA LEU A 3 -52.23 -15.42 6.91
C LEU A 3 -51.07 -15.09 5.96
N PHE A 4 -51.35 -14.39 4.86
CA PHE A 4 -50.32 -13.99 3.88
C PHE A 4 -49.42 -12.87 4.45
N SER A 5 -49.99 -11.96 5.24
CA SER A 5 -49.24 -10.90 5.91
C SER A 5 -48.30 -11.43 7.00
N ILE A 6 -48.70 -12.49 7.71
CA ILE A 6 -47.89 -13.16 8.73
C ILE A 6 -46.75 -13.97 8.08
N PHE A 7 -47.02 -14.64 6.95
CA PHE A 7 -45.99 -15.36 6.20
C PHE A 7 -44.94 -14.42 5.58
N LEU A 8 -45.37 -13.28 5.05
CA LEU A 8 -44.47 -12.27 4.51
C LEU A 8 -43.61 -11.61 5.61
N THR A 9 -44.19 -11.30 6.78
CA THR A 9 -43.42 -10.76 7.91
C THR A 9 -42.46 -11.77 8.53
N LEU A 10 -42.81 -13.06 8.60
CA LEU A 10 -41.90 -14.13 9.03
C LEU A 10 -40.78 -14.40 8.01
N PHE A 11 -41.08 -14.35 6.71
CA PHE A 11 -40.10 -14.55 5.64
C PHE A 11 -39.10 -13.38 5.54
N PHE A 12 -39.58 -12.15 5.68
CA PHE A 12 -38.71 -10.97 5.74
C PHE A 12 -37.86 -10.94 7.02
N ASN A 13 -38.37 -11.39 8.16
CA ASN A 13 -37.56 -11.51 9.38
C ASN A 13 -36.44 -12.54 9.22
N SER A 14 -36.74 -13.69 8.62
CA SER A 14 -35.76 -14.73 8.30
C SER A 14 -34.67 -14.22 7.35
N ALA A 15 -35.06 -13.61 6.23
CA ALA A 15 -34.13 -13.08 5.25
C ALA A 15 -33.28 -11.92 5.80
N PHE A 16 -33.85 -11.05 6.64
CA PHE A 16 -33.13 -9.95 7.29
C PHE A 16 -32.14 -10.45 8.34
N VAL A 17 -32.48 -11.48 9.10
CA VAL A 17 -31.56 -12.14 10.05
C VAL A 17 -30.41 -12.81 9.31
N VAL A 18 -30.68 -13.49 8.18
CA VAL A 18 -29.63 -14.07 7.34
C VAL A 18 -28.74 -12.99 6.72
N LEU A 19 -29.31 -11.87 6.25
CA LEU A 19 -28.54 -10.74 5.72
C LEU A 19 -27.65 -10.11 6.80
N LEU A 20 -28.18 -9.90 8.01
CA LEU A 20 -27.38 -9.41 9.15
C LEU A 20 -26.29 -10.41 9.54
N PHE A 21 -26.54 -11.72 9.46
CA PHE A 21 -25.55 -12.74 9.75
C PHE A 21 -24.44 -12.78 8.69
N VAL A 22 -24.79 -12.62 7.41
CA VAL A 22 -23.83 -12.52 6.30
C VAL A 22 -23.03 -11.23 6.39
N VAL A 23 -23.66 -10.07 6.62
CA VAL A 23 -22.97 -8.79 6.84
C VAL A 23 -22.05 -8.88 8.06
N ARG A 24 -22.49 -9.54 9.14
CA ARG A 24 -21.68 -9.77 10.35
C ARG A 24 -20.55 -10.76 10.10
N LEU A 25 -20.72 -11.78 9.27
CA LEU A 25 -19.65 -12.70 8.83
C LEU A 25 -18.63 -11.99 7.93
N ILE A 26 -19.08 -11.09 7.04
CA ILE A 26 -18.22 -10.25 6.21
C ILE A 26 -17.44 -9.26 7.09
N TYR A 27 -18.08 -8.64 8.09
CA TYR A 27 -17.39 -7.78 9.07
C TYR A 27 -16.46 -8.55 10.01
N LEU A 28 -16.83 -9.76 10.44
CA LEU A 28 -15.98 -10.60 11.29
C LEU A 28 -14.80 -11.18 10.53
N SER A 29 -14.97 -11.48 9.24
CA SER A 29 -13.86 -11.90 8.37
C SER A 29 -12.93 -10.73 8.04
N SER A 30 -13.43 -9.51 7.84
CA SER A 30 -12.58 -8.32 7.69
C SER A 30 -11.81 -7.99 8.98
N LEU A 31 -12.46 -8.08 10.14
CA LEU A 31 -11.81 -7.92 11.46
C LEU A 31 -10.78 -9.02 11.75
N ARG A 32 -11.06 -10.27 11.35
CA ARG A 32 -10.06 -11.35 11.40
C ARG A 32 -8.91 -11.11 10.43
N LEU A 33 -9.16 -10.55 9.24
CA LEU A 33 -8.10 -10.21 8.30
C LEU A 33 -7.18 -9.12 8.88
N ILE A 34 -7.74 -8.11 9.55
CA ILE A 34 -6.98 -7.06 10.26
C ILE A 34 -6.15 -7.66 11.41
N SER A 35 -6.73 -8.60 12.18
CA SER A 35 -6.01 -9.26 13.28
C SER A 35 -4.93 -10.24 12.79
N ILE A 36 -5.17 -10.95 11.68
CA ILE A 36 -4.21 -11.87 11.06
C ILE A 36 -3.09 -11.08 10.37
N MET A 37 -3.39 -9.95 9.71
CA MET A 37 -2.36 -9.04 9.18
C MET A 37 -1.53 -8.42 10.31
N GLY A 38 -2.16 -8.04 11.43
CA GLY A 38 -1.44 -7.53 12.62
C GLY A 38 -0.48 -8.54 13.24
N ASN A 39 -0.82 -9.84 13.23
CA ASN A 39 0.04 -10.91 13.75
C ASN A 39 1.08 -11.42 12.75
N ALA A 40 0.80 -11.40 11.44
CA ALA A 40 1.73 -11.80 10.39
C ALA A 40 2.78 -10.70 10.07
N TYR A 41 2.45 -9.44 10.35
CA TYR A 41 3.31 -8.28 10.09
C TYR A 41 3.39 -7.38 11.34
N PRO A 42 4.16 -7.74 12.37
CA PRO A 42 4.26 -6.97 13.62
C PRO A 42 4.73 -5.52 13.42
N ASN A 43 5.42 -5.23 12.31
CA ASN A 43 5.86 -3.88 11.96
C ASN A 43 4.74 -2.97 11.42
N PHE A 44 3.63 -3.53 10.93
CA PHE A 44 2.47 -2.75 10.45
C PHE A 44 1.77 -2.01 11.59
N SER A 45 1.66 -2.64 12.77
CA SER A 45 1.06 -2.02 13.96
C SER A 45 1.87 -0.81 14.48
N LYS A 46 3.20 -0.79 14.28
CA LYS A 46 4.03 0.37 14.66
C LYS A 46 3.82 1.54 13.72
N HIS A 47 3.66 1.27 12.42
CA HIS A 47 3.41 2.30 11.40
C HIS A 47 2.12 3.09 11.70
N ASP A 48 1.03 2.38 12.00
CA ASP A 48 -0.25 2.94 12.44
C ASP A 48 -0.13 3.91 13.64
N SER A 49 0.80 3.64 14.56
CA SER A 49 0.97 4.45 15.77
C SER A 49 1.69 5.78 15.50
N VAL A 50 2.68 5.78 14.62
CA VAL A 50 3.42 6.98 14.20
C VAL A 50 2.50 7.89 13.40
N GLU A 51 1.77 7.33 12.44
CA GLU A 51 0.82 8.08 11.60
C GLU A 51 -0.31 8.71 12.44
N ARG A 52 -0.81 8.02 13.47
CA ARG A 52 -1.80 8.59 14.41
C ARG A 52 -1.26 9.76 15.22
N SER A 53 0.02 9.72 15.61
CA SER A 53 0.66 10.80 16.35
C SER A 53 0.84 12.03 15.47
N SER A 54 1.41 11.85 14.27
CA SER A 54 1.60 12.91 13.27
C SER A 54 0.27 13.58 12.89
N ASN A 55 -0.81 12.79 12.78
CA ASN A 55 -2.15 13.31 12.51
C ASN A 55 -2.72 14.16 13.64
N SER A 56 -2.36 13.88 14.90
CA SER A 56 -2.82 14.71 16.03
C SER A 56 -2.09 16.06 16.07
N ILE A 57 -0.79 16.06 15.76
CA ILE A 57 0.04 17.24 15.63
C ILE A 57 -0.45 18.11 14.47
N LEU A 58 -0.67 17.52 13.29
CA LEU A 58 -1.21 18.22 12.12
C LEU A 58 -2.56 18.88 12.43
N LYS A 59 -3.48 18.17 13.08
CA LYS A 59 -4.78 18.74 13.48
C LYS A 59 -4.64 19.96 14.40
N ASN A 60 -3.66 19.97 15.30
CA ASN A 60 -3.41 21.13 16.15
C ASN A 60 -2.90 22.32 15.33
N TYR A 61 -1.98 22.09 14.39
CA TYR A 61 -1.50 23.14 13.50
C TYR A 61 -2.57 23.65 12.53
N LEU A 62 -3.44 22.78 12.03
CA LEU A 62 -4.58 23.18 11.18
C LEU A 62 -5.53 24.11 11.91
N LYS A 63 -5.88 23.81 13.18
CA LYS A 63 -6.71 24.70 14.00
C LYS A 63 -6.06 26.06 14.23
N ARG A 64 -4.74 26.08 14.46
CA ARG A 64 -4.00 27.35 14.57
C ARG A 64 -4.02 28.11 13.26
N ALA A 65 -3.84 27.43 12.13
CA ALA A 65 -3.80 28.02 10.81
C ALA A 65 -5.17 28.53 10.32
N THR A 66 -6.29 27.95 10.78
CA THR A 66 -7.63 28.44 10.45
C THR A 66 -7.93 29.80 11.10
N ASP A 67 -7.44 30.01 12.32
CA ASP A 67 -7.71 31.22 13.11
C ASP A 67 -6.61 32.29 12.96
N ALA A 68 -5.47 31.95 12.35
CA ALA A 68 -4.30 32.81 12.22
C ALA A 68 -4.42 33.85 11.09
N THR A 69 -3.77 34.99 11.32
CA THR A 69 -3.53 36.03 10.30
C THR A 69 -2.42 35.65 9.33
N ALA A 70 -2.28 36.38 8.20
CA ALA A 70 -1.30 36.06 7.16
C ALA A 70 0.16 36.09 7.66
N GLU A 71 0.49 36.97 8.61
CA GLU A 71 1.83 37.05 9.20
C GLU A 71 2.10 35.87 10.16
N GLU A 72 1.14 35.54 11.02
CA GLU A 72 1.23 34.39 11.94
C GLU A 72 1.32 33.06 11.18
N LEU A 73 0.65 32.97 10.03
CA LEU A 73 0.69 31.80 9.18
C LEU A 73 2.10 31.53 8.63
N THR A 74 2.93 32.56 8.40
CA THR A 74 4.35 32.34 8.03
C THR A 74 5.16 31.69 9.15
N ALA A 75 4.93 32.09 10.40
CA ALA A 75 5.58 31.48 11.55
C ALA A 75 5.11 30.03 11.73
N ILE A 76 3.82 29.77 11.57
CA ILE A 76 3.24 28.42 11.62
C ILE A 76 3.84 27.54 10.52
N ILE A 77 3.97 28.02 9.28
CA ILE A 77 4.60 27.25 8.18
C ILE A 77 6.04 26.89 8.55
N MET A 78 6.82 27.83 9.10
CA MET A 78 8.20 27.56 9.52
C MET A 78 8.27 26.55 10.67
N GLU A 79 7.35 26.61 11.63
CA GLU A 79 7.23 25.62 12.72
C GLU A 79 6.90 24.23 12.15
N VAL A 80 5.87 24.14 11.29
CA VAL A 80 5.39 22.90 10.66
C VAL A 80 6.46 22.23 9.79
N VAL A 81 7.22 23.03 9.03
CA VAL A 81 8.31 22.51 8.19
C VAL A 81 9.46 21.99 9.06
N ASN A 82 9.76 22.65 10.19
CA ASN A 82 10.78 22.19 11.15
C ASN A 82 10.37 20.97 11.98
N GLU A 83 9.07 20.67 12.08
CA GLU A 83 8.59 19.54 12.87
C GLU A 83 9.11 18.20 12.29
N PRO A 84 9.87 17.39 13.05
CA PRO A 84 10.58 16.23 12.52
C PRO A 84 9.68 15.05 12.16
N ASP A 85 8.46 14.99 12.69
CA ASP A 85 7.55 13.85 12.55
C ASP A 85 6.36 14.13 11.60
N LEU A 86 6.35 15.30 10.97
CA LEU A 86 5.28 15.72 10.06
C LEU A 86 5.78 15.75 8.61
N PHE A 87 5.28 14.84 7.78
CA PHE A 87 5.70 14.69 6.38
C PHE A 87 4.55 14.92 5.37
N HIS A 88 3.33 15.16 5.88
CA HIS A 88 2.13 15.41 5.08
C HIS A 88 1.70 16.87 5.28
N PHE A 89 1.58 17.60 4.18
CA PHE A 89 1.29 19.04 4.15
C PHE A 89 0.11 19.38 3.23
N GLY A 90 -0.48 18.41 2.54
CA GLY A 90 -1.58 18.64 1.60
C GLY A 90 -2.79 19.30 2.27
N GLU A 91 -3.14 18.86 3.49
CA GLU A 91 -4.25 19.46 4.26
C GLU A 91 -4.00 20.94 4.62
N LEU A 92 -2.74 21.30 4.88
CA LEU A 92 -2.37 22.69 5.18
C LEU A 92 -2.45 23.56 3.92
N LEU A 93 -2.02 23.02 2.78
CA LEU A 93 -2.05 23.72 1.49
C LEU A 93 -3.49 23.98 1.00
N ASP A 94 -4.42 23.10 1.35
CA ASP A 94 -5.83 23.21 0.98
C ASP A 94 -6.58 24.29 1.79
N LEU A 95 -5.99 24.86 2.84
CA LEU A 95 -6.63 25.92 3.63
C LEU A 95 -6.78 27.23 2.83
N PRO A 96 -7.93 27.92 2.92
CA PRO A 96 -8.17 29.17 2.20
C PRO A 96 -7.18 30.27 2.60
N ASN A 97 -6.77 30.30 3.88
CA ASN A 97 -5.81 31.28 4.40
C ASN A 97 -4.42 31.13 3.73
N VAL A 98 -4.02 29.90 3.41
CA VAL A 98 -2.75 29.60 2.72
C VAL A 98 -2.86 29.92 1.22
N GLN A 99 -4.04 29.77 0.63
CA GLN A 99 -4.28 30.15 -0.77
C GLN A 99 -4.22 31.66 -0.99
N ILE A 100 -4.67 32.47 -0.02
CA ILE A 100 -4.58 33.94 -0.10
C ILE A 100 -3.11 34.41 -0.12
N ILE A 101 -2.26 33.73 0.65
CA ILE A 101 -0.81 34.02 0.75
C ILE A 101 -0.07 33.77 -0.58
N ARG A 102 -0.64 32.96 -1.47
CA ARG A 102 -0.06 32.67 -2.79
C ARG A 102 0.11 33.94 -3.63
N ASP A 103 -0.84 34.87 -3.55
CA ASP A 103 -0.89 36.05 -4.40
C ASP A 103 -0.05 37.22 -3.84
N ASP A 104 0.42 37.11 -2.59
CA ASP A 104 1.21 38.14 -1.92
C ASP A 104 2.70 38.09 -2.30
N ALA A 105 3.26 39.22 -2.75
CA ALA A 105 4.64 39.32 -3.22
C ALA A 105 5.71 38.97 -2.15
N LYS A 106 5.39 39.13 -0.86
CA LYS A 106 6.30 38.81 0.25
C LYS A 106 6.09 37.39 0.80
N LEU A 107 4.85 36.92 0.82
CA LEU A 107 4.47 35.68 1.49
C LEU A 107 4.42 34.47 0.54
N SER A 108 4.35 34.71 -0.78
CA SER A 108 4.45 33.69 -1.84
C SER A 108 5.69 32.80 -1.74
N LYS A 109 6.78 33.28 -1.11
CA LYS A 109 7.98 32.49 -0.82
C LYS A 109 7.71 31.33 0.13
N TYR A 110 6.87 31.54 1.15
CA TYR A 110 6.48 30.52 2.12
C TYR A 110 5.46 29.54 1.53
N TYR A 111 4.58 30.01 0.64
CA TYR A 111 3.72 29.12 -0.14
C TYR A 111 4.55 28.19 -1.03
N SER A 112 5.51 28.77 -1.78
CA SER A 112 6.41 28.00 -2.66
C SER A 112 7.25 27.00 -1.86
N LEU A 113 7.67 27.36 -0.64
CA LEU A 113 8.33 26.44 0.29
C LEU A 113 7.43 25.24 0.59
N LEU A 114 6.19 25.50 1.04
CA LEU A 114 5.24 24.44 1.38
C LEU A 114 4.91 23.54 0.18
N GLU A 115 4.79 24.12 -1.02
CA GLU A 115 4.56 23.37 -2.26
C GLU A 115 5.71 22.41 -2.59
N ILE A 116 6.97 22.83 -2.37
CA ILE A 116 8.14 21.96 -2.56
C ILE A 116 8.14 20.81 -1.53
N PHE A 117 7.79 21.09 -0.27
CA PHE A 117 7.69 20.03 0.74
C PHE A 117 6.53 19.06 0.47
N ALA A 118 5.38 19.55 -0.03
CA ALA A 118 4.26 18.70 -0.38
C ALA A 118 4.56 17.83 -1.61
N PHE A 119 5.01 18.43 -2.72
CA PHE A 119 5.09 17.76 -4.03
C PHE A 119 6.49 17.73 -4.68
N GLY A 120 7.37 18.66 -4.32
CA GLY A 120 8.67 18.85 -4.99
C GLY A 120 9.78 17.93 -4.49
N THR A 121 10.91 17.95 -5.20
CA THR A 121 12.13 17.20 -4.87
C THR A 121 13.26 18.14 -4.42
N TYR A 122 14.37 17.56 -3.96
CA TYR A 122 15.58 18.31 -3.61
C TYR A 122 16.11 19.11 -4.80
N ALA A 123 16.04 18.56 -6.02
CA ALA A 123 16.42 19.27 -7.24
C ALA A 123 15.56 20.53 -7.48
N ASP A 124 14.26 20.47 -7.18
CA ASP A 124 13.35 21.62 -7.29
C ASP A 124 13.69 22.71 -6.27
N TYR A 125 14.15 22.30 -5.08
CA TYR A 125 14.68 23.22 -4.08
C TYR A 125 15.95 23.94 -4.59
N VAL A 126 16.92 23.20 -5.14
CA VAL A 126 18.16 23.78 -5.67
C VAL A 126 17.86 24.80 -6.77
N ALA A 127 16.92 24.49 -7.67
CA ALA A 127 16.52 25.38 -8.75
C ALA A 127 15.84 26.69 -8.26
N LYS A 128 15.11 26.64 -7.14
CA LYS A 128 14.37 27.78 -6.58
C LYS A 128 15.04 28.45 -5.37
N LYS A 129 16.28 28.05 -5.04
CA LYS A 129 17.01 28.44 -3.83
C LYS A 129 17.09 29.96 -3.63
N GLU A 130 17.19 30.75 -4.69
CA GLU A 130 17.29 32.22 -4.63
C GLU A 130 15.98 32.91 -4.22
N HIS A 131 14.82 32.26 -4.43
CA HIS A 131 13.51 32.82 -4.14
C HIS A 131 12.91 32.34 -2.81
N LEU A 132 13.57 31.42 -2.12
CA LEU A 132 13.09 30.80 -0.89
C LEU A 132 13.74 31.42 0.36
N PRO A 133 13.06 31.36 1.53
CA PRO A 133 13.68 31.72 2.80
C PRO A 133 14.84 30.77 3.13
N LYS A 134 15.77 31.22 3.99
CA LYS A 134 16.93 30.41 4.40
C LYS A 134 16.45 29.12 5.11
N PHE A 135 16.93 27.97 4.64
CA PHE A 135 16.64 26.68 5.23
C PHE A 135 17.54 26.43 6.44
N THR A 136 16.97 25.87 7.49
CA THR A 136 17.72 25.25 8.58
C THR A 136 18.22 23.86 8.14
N ASP A 137 19.31 23.38 8.72
CA ASP A 137 19.88 22.06 8.38
C ASP A 137 18.84 20.93 8.55
N CYS A 138 17.99 20.99 9.58
CA CYS A 138 16.88 20.07 9.77
C CYS A 138 15.89 20.02 8.58
N MET A 139 15.61 21.18 7.97
CA MET A 139 14.72 21.27 6.82
C MET A 139 15.36 20.65 5.57
N LEU A 140 16.67 20.81 5.40
CA LEU A 140 17.44 20.23 4.30
C LEU A 140 17.45 18.70 4.36
N GLU A 141 17.69 18.14 5.55
CA GLU A 141 17.59 16.69 5.76
C GLU A 141 16.18 16.18 5.45
N LYS A 142 15.15 16.91 5.89
CA LYS A 142 13.75 16.53 5.68
C LYS A 142 13.36 16.51 4.20
N ILE A 143 13.75 17.52 3.41
CA ILE A 143 13.46 17.50 1.96
C ILE A 143 14.24 16.39 1.23
N ARG A 144 15.45 16.05 1.70
CA ARG A 144 16.20 14.89 1.18
C ARG A 144 15.49 13.57 1.52
N LEU A 145 14.95 13.41 2.73
CA LEU A 145 14.13 12.26 3.10
C LEU A 145 12.86 12.15 2.24
N LEU A 146 12.13 13.25 2.04
CA LEU A 146 10.95 13.28 1.17
C LEU A 146 11.29 12.95 -0.29
N SER A 147 12.43 13.42 -0.77
CA SER A 147 12.92 13.10 -2.12
C SER A 147 13.28 11.63 -2.24
N LEU A 148 13.92 11.05 -1.22
CA LEU A 148 14.21 9.62 -1.15
C LEU A 148 12.91 8.80 -1.22
N ILE A 149 11.88 9.19 -0.49
CA ILE A 149 10.56 8.54 -0.53
C ILE A 149 9.93 8.63 -1.94
N SER A 150 10.00 9.79 -2.59
CA SER A 150 9.51 9.94 -3.95
C SER A 150 10.21 9.01 -4.94
N LEU A 151 11.52 8.79 -4.78
CA LEU A 151 12.30 7.88 -5.63
C LEU A 151 11.92 6.41 -5.40
N THR A 152 11.56 6.05 -4.16
CA THR A 152 11.20 4.66 -3.79
C THR A 152 9.76 4.29 -4.16
N SER A 153 8.90 5.26 -4.46
CA SER A 153 7.50 5.04 -4.83
C SER A 153 7.31 4.29 -6.15
N GLY A 154 8.31 4.27 -7.04
CA GLY A 154 8.21 3.63 -8.36
C GLY A 154 9.05 2.37 -8.57
N ILE A 155 10.04 2.12 -7.71
CA ILE A 155 11.08 1.10 -7.94
C ILE A 155 11.44 0.40 -6.62
N ASN A 156 11.35 -0.93 -6.61
CA ASN A 156 11.65 -1.73 -5.41
C ASN A 156 13.14 -1.91 -5.15
N THR A 157 14.01 -1.75 -6.15
CA THR A 157 15.47 -1.87 -6.00
C THR A 157 16.15 -0.70 -6.70
N ILE A 158 16.84 0.13 -5.92
CA ILE A 158 17.44 1.37 -6.42
C ILE A 158 18.95 1.33 -6.18
N SER A 159 19.75 1.67 -7.19
CA SER A 159 21.20 1.83 -7.06
C SER A 159 21.56 3.11 -6.30
N TYR A 160 22.62 3.05 -5.50
CA TYR A 160 23.14 4.22 -4.78
C TYR A 160 23.56 5.35 -5.71
N ASP A 161 24.04 5.05 -6.91
CA ASP A 161 24.47 6.09 -7.87
C ASP A 161 23.31 7.01 -8.25
N ILE A 162 22.12 6.43 -8.47
CA ILE A 162 20.90 7.18 -8.78
C ILE A 162 20.48 8.03 -7.58
N LEU A 163 20.60 7.50 -6.36
CA LEU A 163 20.27 8.23 -5.14
C LEU A 163 21.25 9.38 -4.89
N LEU A 164 22.54 9.17 -5.09
CA LEU A 164 23.56 10.21 -4.95
C LEU A 164 23.36 11.35 -5.96
N GLU A 165 23.08 11.01 -7.22
CA GLU A 165 22.81 12.00 -8.26
C GLU A 165 21.57 12.84 -7.93
N LYS A 166 20.46 12.19 -7.55
CA LYS A 166 19.18 12.88 -7.29
C LYS A 166 19.14 13.66 -5.98
N LEU A 167 19.91 13.24 -4.98
CA LEU A 167 19.98 13.90 -3.67
C LEU A 167 21.18 14.85 -3.53
N GLU A 168 22.01 14.95 -4.57
CA GLU A 168 23.27 15.72 -4.62
C GLU A 168 24.16 15.49 -3.40
N LEU A 169 24.35 14.22 -3.03
CA LEU A 169 25.20 13.81 -1.91
C LEU A 169 26.62 13.49 -2.40
N GLN A 170 27.63 13.87 -1.62
CA GLN A 170 29.03 13.66 -2.01
C GLN A 170 29.62 12.35 -1.49
N SER A 171 28.99 11.72 -0.50
CA SER A 171 29.50 10.52 0.15
C SER A 171 28.44 9.43 0.29
N PHE A 172 28.85 8.19 0.03
CA PHE A 172 28.03 7.00 0.31
C PHE A 172 27.65 6.90 1.79
N THR A 173 28.53 7.31 2.71
CA THR A 173 28.26 7.28 4.15
C THR A 173 27.13 8.25 4.53
N GLU A 174 27.08 9.42 3.89
CA GLU A 174 26.00 10.40 4.14
C GLU A 174 24.65 9.86 3.65
N LEU A 175 24.65 9.18 2.50
CA LEU A 175 23.46 8.50 1.98
C LEU A 175 22.99 7.38 2.93
N GLU A 176 23.90 6.54 3.42
CA GLU A 176 23.54 5.47 4.35
C GLU A 176 22.97 6.04 5.66
N ASN A 177 23.57 7.10 6.21
CA ASN A 177 23.03 7.78 7.39
C ASN A 177 21.62 8.36 7.15
N LEU A 178 21.37 8.93 5.96
CA LEU A 178 20.05 9.42 5.60
C LEU A 178 19.02 8.27 5.52
N ILE A 179 19.38 7.15 4.91
CA ILE A 179 18.53 5.97 4.81
C ILE A 179 18.27 5.36 6.20
N ILE A 180 19.28 5.31 7.07
CA ILE A 180 19.14 4.89 8.46
C ILE A 180 18.15 5.80 9.20
N SER A 181 18.26 7.12 9.05
CA SER A 181 17.30 8.08 9.59
C SER A 181 15.88 7.85 9.06
N ALA A 182 15.73 7.51 7.76
CA ALA A 182 14.44 7.16 7.17
C ALA A 182 13.85 5.87 7.80
N PHE A 183 14.68 4.87 8.08
CA PHE A 183 14.27 3.65 8.78
C PHE A 183 13.83 3.94 10.22
N TYR A 184 14.58 4.76 10.96
CA TYR A 184 14.22 5.12 12.33
C TYR A 184 12.88 5.85 12.41
N LYS A 185 12.59 6.71 11.43
CA LYS A 185 11.32 7.42 11.30
C LYS A 185 10.20 6.56 10.71
N ASN A 186 10.48 5.30 10.36
CA ASN A 186 9.56 4.37 9.69
C ASN A 186 8.98 4.90 8.37
N LEU A 187 9.71 5.78 7.68
CA LEU A 187 9.30 6.34 6.40
C LEU A 187 9.46 5.33 5.25
N ILE A 188 10.45 4.46 5.39
CA ILE A 188 10.79 3.43 4.42
C ILE A 188 10.99 2.14 5.22
N MET A 189 10.65 0.99 4.63
CA MET A 189 11.05 -0.31 5.12
C MET A 189 11.72 -1.07 3.99
N GLY A 190 12.84 -1.70 4.29
CA GLY A 190 13.65 -2.34 3.28
C GLY A 190 14.92 -2.93 3.84
N ARG A 191 15.78 -3.38 2.93
CA ARG A 191 17.12 -3.84 3.24
C ARG A 191 18.13 -3.05 2.43
N MET A 192 19.18 -2.63 3.12
CA MET A 192 20.32 -1.96 2.54
C MET A 192 21.38 -3.02 2.22
N ASP A 193 21.84 -3.06 0.98
CA ASP A 193 22.96 -3.90 0.56
C ASP A 193 24.14 -3.00 0.20
N SER A 194 25.02 -2.79 1.18
CA SER A 194 26.21 -1.95 1.04
C SER A 194 27.24 -2.57 0.07
N SER A 195 27.25 -3.90 -0.09
CA SER A 195 28.16 -4.60 -0.99
C SER A 195 27.80 -4.37 -2.46
N ASN A 196 26.52 -4.53 -2.79
CA ASN A 196 26.01 -4.30 -4.15
C ASN A 196 25.64 -2.83 -4.40
N LYS A 197 25.73 -1.97 -3.38
CA LYS A 197 25.35 -0.55 -3.44
C LYS A 197 23.89 -0.38 -3.89
N THR A 198 23.00 -1.20 -3.35
CA THR A 198 21.58 -1.17 -3.69
C THR A 198 20.70 -1.07 -2.46
N LEU A 199 19.63 -0.29 -2.57
CA LEU A 199 18.56 -0.22 -1.59
C LEU A 199 17.36 -1.00 -2.10
N CYS A 200 16.99 -2.06 -1.38
CA CYS A 200 15.78 -2.84 -1.64
C CYS A 200 14.66 -2.35 -0.74
N VAL A 201 13.66 -1.69 -1.30
CA VAL A 201 12.51 -1.15 -0.59
C VAL A 201 11.32 -2.09 -0.72
N SER A 202 10.77 -2.49 0.42
CA SER A 202 9.53 -3.28 0.50
C SER A 202 8.32 -2.38 0.68
N TYR A 203 8.49 -1.25 1.37
CA TYR A 203 7.42 -0.30 1.65
C TYR A 203 8.00 1.10 1.80
N ALA A 204 7.27 2.09 1.31
CA ALA A 204 7.56 3.49 1.53
C ALA A 204 6.25 4.23 1.84
N VAL A 205 6.31 5.16 2.79
CA VAL A 205 5.22 6.08 3.08
C VAL A 205 4.93 6.89 1.82
N SER A 206 3.65 7.11 1.50
CA SER A 206 3.28 7.92 0.35
C SER A 206 3.35 9.41 0.72
N ARG A 207 3.80 10.24 -0.22
CA ARG A 207 3.72 11.70 -0.08
C ARG A 207 2.32 12.23 -0.41
N ASP A 208 2.12 13.52 -0.17
CA ASP A 208 0.92 14.24 -0.58
C ASP A 208 0.65 14.07 -2.08
N LEU A 209 -0.62 13.82 -2.40
CA LEU A 209 -1.09 13.66 -3.77
C LEU A 209 -1.68 14.96 -4.28
N ARG A 210 -1.40 15.32 -5.53
CA ARG A 210 -2.13 16.39 -6.19
C ARG A 210 -3.50 15.86 -6.60
N ARG A 211 -4.50 16.76 -6.66
CA ARG A 211 -5.82 16.41 -7.18
C ARG A 211 -5.77 15.90 -8.63
N GLU A 212 -4.76 16.33 -9.38
CA GLU A 212 -4.46 15.91 -10.75
C GLU A 212 -4.00 14.44 -10.85
N ASP A 213 -3.40 13.89 -9.79
CA ASP A 213 -2.86 12.51 -9.77
C ASP A 213 -3.91 11.47 -9.37
N ILE A 214 -5.05 11.91 -8.80
CA ILE A 214 -6.19 11.05 -8.43
C ILE A 214 -6.68 10.18 -9.61
N PRO A 215 -6.94 10.71 -10.83
CA PRO A 215 -7.35 9.88 -11.96
C PRO A 215 -6.32 8.80 -12.32
N VAL A 216 -5.01 9.12 -12.24
CA VAL A 216 -3.93 8.15 -12.49
C VAL A 216 -3.96 7.02 -11.45
N LEU A 217 -4.22 7.36 -10.18
CA LEU A 217 -4.36 6.35 -9.13
C LEU A 217 -5.58 5.44 -9.37
N ILE A 218 -6.71 6.01 -9.79
CA ILE A 218 -7.91 5.24 -10.14
C ILE A 218 -7.61 4.28 -11.30
N GLU A 219 -6.89 4.74 -12.32
CA GLU A 219 -6.49 3.90 -13.45
C GLU A 219 -5.56 2.76 -13.03
N LYS A 220 -4.57 3.04 -12.18
CA LYS A 220 -3.68 2.01 -11.60
C LYS A 220 -4.47 0.98 -10.80
N MET A 221 -5.41 1.41 -9.96
CA MET A 221 -6.27 0.52 -9.18
C MET A 221 -7.19 -0.33 -10.07
N LYS A 222 -7.76 0.25 -11.13
CA LYS A 222 -8.54 -0.50 -12.12
C LYS A 222 -7.70 -1.54 -12.85
N THR A 223 -6.49 -1.17 -13.24
CA THR A 223 -5.54 -2.10 -13.89
C THR A 223 -5.20 -3.26 -12.96
N TRP A 224 -4.89 -2.97 -11.70
CA TRP A 224 -4.62 -3.99 -10.70
C TRP A 224 -5.84 -4.89 -10.44
N SER A 225 -7.03 -4.31 -10.31
CA SER A 225 -8.29 -5.08 -10.19
C SER A 225 -8.53 -5.98 -11.41
N GLY A 226 -8.24 -5.49 -12.62
CA GLY A 226 -8.34 -6.27 -13.85
C GLY A 226 -7.35 -7.43 -13.88
N GLN A 227 -6.12 -7.22 -13.41
CA GLN A 227 -5.12 -8.30 -13.27
C GLN A 227 -5.58 -9.37 -12.27
N CYS A 228 -6.14 -8.96 -11.13
CA CYS A 228 -6.71 -9.88 -10.15
C CYS A 228 -7.88 -10.68 -10.74
N GLN A 229 -8.77 -10.04 -11.49
CA GLN A 229 -9.89 -10.72 -12.15
C GLN A 229 -9.38 -11.72 -13.19
N TYR A 230 -8.44 -11.32 -14.04
CA TYR A 230 -7.82 -12.21 -15.02
C TYR A 230 -7.17 -13.44 -14.37
N PHE A 231 -6.43 -13.24 -13.28
CA PHE A 231 -5.84 -14.36 -12.54
C PHE A 231 -6.91 -15.27 -11.94
N TYR A 232 -7.97 -14.69 -11.36
CA TYR A 232 -9.10 -15.45 -10.83
C TYR A 232 -9.79 -16.30 -11.90
N ASP A 233 -10.05 -15.72 -13.08
CA ASP A 233 -10.69 -16.41 -14.20
C ASP A 233 -9.81 -17.56 -14.71
N ASN A 234 -8.49 -17.37 -14.80
CA ASN A 234 -7.56 -18.44 -15.19
C ASN A 234 -7.54 -19.58 -14.17
N VAL A 235 -7.63 -19.28 -12.87
CA VAL A 235 -7.68 -20.30 -11.82
C VAL A 235 -8.99 -21.10 -11.90
N ILE A 236 -10.10 -20.44 -12.20
CA ILE A 236 -11.40 -21.12 -12.42
C ILE A 236 -11.34 -22.01 -13.66
N ASP A 237 -10.87 -21.49 -14.80
CA ASP A 237 -10.77 -22.25 -16.05
C ASP A 237 -9.88 -23.49 -15.87
N GLU A 238 -8.78 -23.37 -15.13
CA GLU A 238 -7.93 -24.52 -14.83
C GLU A 238 -8.61 -25.51 -13.87
N ALA A 239 -9.40 -25.04 -12.90
CA ALA A 239 -10.19 -25.91 -12.03
C ALA A 239 -11.26 -26.69 -12.82
N ASP A 240 -11.94 -26.03 -13.75
CA ASP A 240 -12.96 -26.64 -14.61
C ASP A 240 -12.36 -27.68 -15.56
N LYS A 241 -11.16 -27.43 -16.12
CA LYS A 241 -10.42 -28.43 -16.91
C LYS A 241 -10.05 -29.65 -16.08
N VAL A 242 -9.57 -29.44 -14.86
CA VAL A 242 -9.25 -30.55 -13.94
C VAL A 242 -10.51 -31.36 -13.64
N ASP A 243 -11.64 -30.71 -13.40
CA ASP A 243 -12.92 -31.38 -13.15
C ASP A 243 -13.45 -32.14 -14.37
N ALA A 244 -13.28 -31.59 -15.57
CA ALA A 244 -13.63 -32.28 -16.83
C ALA A 244 -12.75 -33.51 -17.10
N LEU A 245 -11.49 -33.50 -16.65
CA LEU A 245 -10.55 -34.62 -16.82
C LEU A 245 -10.71 -35.73 -15.77
N LYS A 246 -11.32 -35.44 -14.61
CA LYS A 246 -11.60 -36.44 -13.55
C LYS A 246 -12.35 -37.68 -14.06
N PRO A 247 -13.47 -37.58 -14.82
CA PRO A 247 -14.19 -38.77 -15.28
C PRO A 247 -13.35 -39.63 -16.25
N CYS A 248 -12.62 -39.02 -17.19
CA CYS A 248 -11.74 -39.77 -18.09
C CYS A 248 -10.59 -40.47 -17.34
N ARG A 249 -10.02 -39.83 -16.31
CA ARG A 249 -9.03 -40.46 -15.44
C ARG A 249 -9.62 -41.62 -14.65
N PHE A 250 -10.84 -41.46 -14.12
CA PHE A 250 -11.53 -42.51 -13.37
C PHE A 250 -11.85 -43.72 -14.27
N GLU A 251 -12.30 -43.47 -15.50
CA GLU A 251 -12.57 -44.51 -16.49
C GLU A 251 -11.29 -45.23 -16.95
N ALA A 252 -10.19 -44.50 -17.14
CA ALA A 252 -8.88 -45.09 -17.45
C ALA A 252 -8.37 -45.98 -16.32
N ILE A 253 -8.51 -45.54 -15.06
CA ILE A 253 -8.15 -46.33 -13.87
C ILE A 253 -9.03 -47.59 -13.81
N HIS A 254 -10.34 -47.48 -14.02
CA HIS A 254 -11.25 -48.63 -14.02
C HIS A 254 -10.88 -49.67 -15.08
N LYS A 255 -10.56 -49.23 -16.31
CA LYS A 255 -10.11 -50.13 -17.39
C LYS A 255 -8.79 -50.85 -17.05
N ILE A 256 -7.90 -50.21 -16.30
CA ILE A 256 -6.66 -50.85 -15.82
C ILE A 256 -6.99 -51.90 -14.76
N PHE A 257 -7.85 -51.58 -13.79
CA PHE A 257 -8.30 -52.54 -12.78
C PHE A 257 -8.98 -53.76 -13.39
N GLU A 258 -9.88 -53.58 -14.37
CA GLU A 258 -10.52 -54.70 -15.07
C GLU A 258 -9.52 -55.58 -15.81
N LYS A 259 -8.46 -55.00 -16.39
CA LYS A 259 -7.41 -55.79 -17.04
C LYS A 259 -6.59 -56.59 -16.03
N ILE A 260 -6.26 -56.01 -14.87
CA ILE A 260 -5.55 -56.70 -13.80
C ILE A 260 -6.37 -57.90 -13.31
N GLN A 261 -7.66 -57.70 -13.04
CA GLN A 261 -8.54 -58.77 -12.57
C GLN A 261 -8.69 -59.91 -13.59
N LYS A 262 -8.72 -59.60 -14.89
CA LYS A 262 -8.73 -60.62 -15.94
C LYS A 262 -7.44 -61.43 -15.95
N LEU A 263 -6.29 -60.76 -15.84
CA LEU A 263 -4.98 -61.42 -15.79
C LEU A 263 -4.81 -62.29 -14.54
N GLU A 264 -5.34 -61.86 -13.39
CA GLU A 264 -5.33 -62.66 -12.16
C GLU A 264 -6.19 -63.93 -12.32
N ASN A 265 -7.40 -63.81 -12.85
CA ASN A 265 -8.28 -64.96 -13.09
C ASN A 265 -7.71 -65.94 -14.13
N ASP A 266 -7.01 -65.43 -15.16
CA ASP A 266 -6.37 -66.26 -16.18
C ASP A 266 -5.16 -67.03 -15.60
N ASN A 267 -4.40 -66.43 -14.69
CA ASN A 267 -3.33 -67.11 -13.94
C ASN A 267 -3.87 -68.22 -13.02
N ASP A 268 -4.94 -67.96 -12.28
CA ASP A 268 -5.56 -68.96 -11.39
C ASP A 268 -6.14 -70.15 -12.19
N GLY A 269 -6.62 -69.90 -13.42
CA GLY A 269 -7.10 -70.93 -14.33
C GLY A 269 -6.00 -71.78 -14.98
N GLU A 270 -4.80 -71.22 -15.17
CA GLU A 270 -3.62 -71.97 -15.61
C GLU A 270 -3.03 -72.84 -14.49
N GLU A 271 -2.98 -72.32 -13.25
CA GLU A 271 -2.55 -73.12 -12.09
C GLU A 271 -3.47 -74.33 -11.85
N GLN A 272 -4.79 -74.17 -11.98
CA GLN A 272 -5.75 -75.29 -11.82
C GLN A 272 -5.63 -76.36 -12.93
N LYS A 273 -5.31 -75.98 -14.18
CA LYS A 273 -5.07 -76.96 -15.26
C LYS A 273 -3.75 -77.70 -15.13
N SER A 274 -2.75 -77.09 -14.49
CA SER A 274 -1.46 -77.74 -14.22
C SER A 274 -1.49 -78.71 -13.03
N ALA A 275 -2.50 -78.63 -12.17
CA ALA A 275 -2.68 -79.53 -11.02
C ALA A 275 -3.52 -80.78 -11.34
N ASP A 276 -4.28 -80.78 -12.44
CA ASP A 276 -5.14 -81.90 -12.90
C ASP A 276 -4.49 -82.78 -14.00
N GLN A 277 -3.21 -82.56 -14.33
CA GLN A 277 -2.38 -83.41 -15.21
C GLN A 277 -1.33 -84.17 -14.41
#